data_AF-A0A7R9H6N7-F1
#
_entry.id   AF-A0A7R9H6N7-F1
#
_cell.length_a   1.000
_cell.length_b   1.000
_cell.length_c   1.000
_cell.angle_alpha   90.00
_cell.angle_beta   90.00
_cell.angle_gamma   90.00
#
_symmetry.space_group_name_H-M   'P 1'
#
loop_
_entity.id
_entity.type
_entity.pdbx_description
1 polymer ?
#
loop_
_entity_poly.entity_id
_entity_poly.type
_entity_poly.pdbx_seq_one_letter_code
_entity_poly.pdbx_strand_id
1 'polypeptide(L)'
;MTTWCFRSIALDYCDDVEVSGARGYRYKAGASILDNGTLDPSTACFCGGRCSPVGVLNVSSCRFGSPAFVSYPHFYLGDQYYLQQVEGLSPDKDRHEFYVTLEPSAVKGYISVDGRIYSSPMASLVLTDSSLLTVNIQTSGIPLDVAARVQVNILLEDRPNVALYEGIPTLYMPVIWFEARGTVTADEVSSLAPLAALPTFVLACSLTILALGALLVAGVAMYCWFHPETSAHFLERRCRKRTATKPDQSLSPLVKDNKKPESIVLKVK
;
A
#
# COMPACT_ATOMS: atom_id res chain seq x y z
N MET A 1 18.29 14.41 -4.69
CA MET A 1 18.26 15.63 -3.85
C MET A 1 17.00 15.55 -2.98
N THR A 2 17.15 15.68 -1.65
CA THR A 2 16.11 15.87 -0.61
C THR A 2 15.00 14.81 -0.40
N THR A 3 15.30 13.78 0.41
CA THR A 3 14.31 12.89 1.08
C THR A 3 14.13 13.22 2.57
N TRP A 4 14.60 14.38 3.05
CA TRP A 4 14.81 14.65 4.49
C TRP A 4 13.70 15.49 5.16
N CYS A 5 12.45 15.31 4.77
CA CYS A 5 11.31 15.88 5.51
C CYS A 5 10.13 14.92 5.63
N PHE A 6 10.38 13.65 5.94
CA PHE A 6 9.31 12.67 6.16
C PHE A 6 9.20 12.35 7.65
N ARG A 7 8.36 13.10 8.36
CA ARG A 7 7.70 12.58 9.56
C ARG A 7 6.38 11.97 9.12
N SER A 8 6.11 10.74 9.55
CA SER A 8 4.79 10.15 9.38
C SER A 8 3.79 10.89 10.26
N ILE A 9 2.69 11.31 9.65
CA ILE A 9 1.58 11.99 10.31
C ILE A 9 0.50 10.94 10.54
N ALA A 10 0.08 10.76 11.81
CA ALA A 10 -1.07 9.94 12.14
C ALA A 10 -2.31 10.83 12.19
N LEU A 11 -3.38 10.42 11.52
CA LEU A 11 -4.66 11.13 11.53
C LEU A 11 -5.66 10.36 12.38
N ASP A 12 -6.47 11.09 13.14
CA ASP A 12 -7.46 10.53 14.05
C ASP A 12 -8.81 10.41 13.33
N TYR A 13 -9.47 9.26 13.45
CA TYR A 13 -10.84 9.11 12.96
C TYR A 13 -11.78 10.04 13.74
N CYS A 14 -12.66 10.73 13.01
CA CYS A 14 -13.62 11.67 13.60
C CYS A 14 -15.07 11.21 13.39
N ASP A 15 -15.49 11.04 12.15
CA ASP A 15 -16.89 10.82 11.80
C ASP A 15 -17.10 10.16 10.43
N ASP A 16 -18.25 9.50 10.28
CA ASP A 16 -18.78 9.03 9.00
C ASP A 16 -19.46 10.20 8.29
N VAL A 17 -19.06 10.47 7.04
CA VAL A 17 -19.60 11.55 6.22
C VAL A 17 -20.01 11.02 4.85
N GLU A 18 -21.01 11.66 4.24
CA GLU A 18 -21.35 11.40 2.84
C GLU A 18 -20.79 12.53 1.98
N VAL A 19 -19.98 12.18 0.99
CA VAL A 19 -19.38 13.12 0.05
C VAL A 19 -19.81 12.71 -1.35
N SER A 20 -20.55 13.57 -2.04
CA SER A 20 -20.96 13.35 -3.44
C SER A 20 -21.70 12.03 -3.67
N GLY A 21 -22.52 11.59 -2.69
CA GLY A 21 -23.28 10.33 -2.75
C GLY A 21 -22.49 9.08 -2.38
N ALA A 22 -21.20 9.21 -2.05
CA ALA A 22 -20.38 8.13 -1.51
C ALA A 22 -20.23 8.28 0.00
N ARG A 23 -20.32 7.15 0.71
CA ARG A 23 -19.95 7.07 2.13
C ARG A 23 -18.44 7.28 2.26
N GLY A 24 -18.01 8.00 3.28
CA GLY A 24 -16.61 8.26 3.59
C GLY A 24 -16.37 8.28 5.09
N TYR A 25 -15.13 7.99 5.49
CA TYR A 25 -14.65 8.15 6.86
C TYR A 25 -13.70 9.35 6.92
N ARG A 26 -14.02 10.30 7.79
CA ARG A 26 -13.24 11.52 7.96
C ARG A 26 -12.19 11.32 9.04
N TYR A 27 -10.94 11.61 8.67
CA TYR A 27 -9.78 11.63 9.53
C TYR A 27 -9.24 13.04 9.65
N LYS A 28 -8.79 13.42 10.84
CA LYS A 28 -8.38 14.78 11.16
C LYS A 28 -6.96 14.79 11.71
N ALA A 29 -6.26 15.87 11.40
CA ALA A 29 -4.93 16.10 11.91
C ALA A 29 -5.05 16.73 13.33
N GLY A 30 -4.83 15.93 14.36
CA GLY A 30 -4.90 16.37 15.76
C GLY A 30 -3.69 17.18 16.22
N ALA A 31 -3.71 17.58 17.49
CA ALA A 31 -2.60 18.29 18.15
C ALA A 31 -1.34 17.42 18.30
N SER A 32 -1.50 16.09 18.34
CA SER A 32 -0.42 15.09 18.43
C SER A 32 0.62 15.20 17.29
N ILE A 33 0.21 15.72 16.14
CA ILE A 33 1.07 15.88 14.96
C ILE A 33 2.08 17.01 15.15
N LEU A 34 1.76 18.03 15.93
CA LEU A 34 2.66 19.15 16.22
C LEU A 34 3.07 19.16 17.70
N ASP A 35 3.02 17.98 18.33
CA ASP A 35 3.44 17.79 19.70
C ASP A 35 4.97 17.85 19.84
N ASN A 36 5.41 18.34 21.00
CA ASN A 36 6.81 18.48 21.38
C ASN A 36 7.24 17.47 22.46
N GLY A 37 6.41 16.46 22.74
CA GLY A 37 6.60 15.50 23.83
C GLY A 37 5.67 15.69 25.02
N THR A 38 4.79 16.71 25.00
CA THR A 38 3.88 17.01 26.13
C THR A 38 2.66 16.09 26.12
N LEU A 39 2.09 15.81 24.95
CA LEU A 39 0.93 14.91 24.81
C LEU A 39 1.38 13.45 24.70
N ASP A 40 2.40 13.19 23.90
CA ASP A 40 3.03 11.89 23.74
C ASP A 40 4.55 12.01 23.93
N PRO A 41 5.10 11.45 25.02
CA PRO A 41 6.54 11.45 25.29
C PRO A 41 7.39 10.89 24.15
N SER A 42 6.84 10.03 23.28
CA SER A 42 7.56 9.50 22.12
C SER A 42 7.94 10.58 21.10
N THR A 43 7.20 11.70 21.06
CA THR A 43 7.41 12.79 20.11
C THR A 43 8.46 13.80 20.57
N ALA A 44 8.94 13.71 21.82
CA ALA A 44 9.99 14.59 22.36
C ALA A 44 11.29 14.57 21.54
N CYS A 45 11.56 13.44 20.86
CA CYS A 45 12.73 13.30 20.00
C CYS A 45 12.75 14.28 18.81
N PHE A 46 11.59 14.82 18.39
CA PHE A 46 11.52 15.76 17.26
C PHE A 46 12.06 17.15 17.58
N CYS A 47 12.27 17.48 18.85
CA CYS A 47 12.77 18.79 19.25
C CYS A 47 14.26 19.03 18.91
N GLY A 48 15.07 17.96 18.76
CA GLY A 48 16.50 18.11 18.46
C GLY A 48 17.29 18.92 19.51
N GLY A 49 16.87 18.90 20.78
CA GLY A 49 17.53 19.55 21.92
C GLY A 49 16.75 20.73 22.51
N ARG A 50 16.29 21.68 21.70
CA ARG A 50 15.48 22.84 22.16
C ARG A 50 14.06 22.73 21.63
N CYS A 51 13.13 22.32 22.50
CA CYS A 51 11.73 22.24 22.13
C CYS A 51 11.12 23.63 21.95
N SER A 52 10.34 23.78 20.89
CA SER A 52 9.37 24.87 20.77
C SER A 52 8.12 24.51 21.59
N PRO A 53 7.31 25.49 22.00
CA PRO A 53 5.96 25.21 22.52
C PRO A 53 5.13 24.35 21.54
N VAL A 54 4.08 23.69 22.04
CA VAL A 54 3.27 22.78 21.23
C VAL A 54 2.54 23.52 20.11
N GLY A 55 2.47 22.94 18.90
CA GLY A 55 1.77 23.54 17.77
C GLY A 55 2.65 24.03 16.62
N VAL A 56 3.97 23.81 16.71
CA VAL A 56 4.90 24.05 15.59
C VAL A 56 5.86 22.88 15.41
N LEU A 57 6.23 22.63 14.15
CA LEU A 57 7.24 21.65 13.77
C LEU A 57 8.45 22.38 13.17
N ASN A 58 9.63 22.13 13.72
CA ASN A 58 10.88 22.66 13.18
C ASN A 58 11.23 21.93 11.87
N VAL A 59 11.28 22.67 10.75
CA VAL A 59 11.63 22.14 9.43
C VAL A 59 12.93 22.75 8.88
N SER A 60 13.76 23.32 9.75
CA SER A 60 15.04 23.93 9.36
C SER A 60 15.98 22.97 8.64
N SER A 61 16.12 21.75 9.17
CA SER A 61 16.89 20.67 8.53
C SER A 61 16.33 20.28 7.16
N CYS A 62 15.01 20.41 6.96
CA CYS A 62 14.37 20.15 5.67
C CYS A 62 14.58 21.27 4.66
N ARG A 63 14.85 22.49 5.14
CA ARG A 63 14.92 23.70 4.32
C ARG A 63 16.29 24.36 4.37
N PHE A 64 17.33 23.57 4.13
CA PHE A 64 18.71 24.07 3.98
C PHE A 64 19.19 24.95 5.15
N GLY A 65 18.73 24.67 6.37
CA GLY A 65 19.08 25.44 7.57
C GLY A 65 18.30 26.76 7.75
N SER A 66 17.31 27.05 6.91
CA SER A 66 16.40 28.19 7.11
C SER A 66 15.65 28.06 8.44
N PRO A 67 15.43 29.15 9.21
CA PRO A 67 14.70 29.11 10.49
C PRO A 67 13.18 28.96 10.29
N ALA A 68 12.76 28.01 9.45
CA ALA A 68 11.38 27.77 9.06
C ALA A 68 10.69 26.73 9.97
N PHE A 69 9.45 27.03 10.33
CA PHE A 69 8.58 26.19 11.16
C PHE A 69 7.23 26.01 10.49
N VAL A 70 6.64 24.83 10.61
CA VAL A 70 5.29 24.53 10.11
C VAL A 70 4.31 24.49 11.26
N SER A 71 3.14 25.11 11.10
CA SER A 71 2.02 25.02 12.05
C SER A 71 0.71 24.80 11.30
N TYR A 72 -0.39 24.61 12.02
CA TYR A 72 -1.71 24.87 11.44
C TYR A 72 -1.93 26.38 11.23
N PRO A 73 -2.83 26.78 10.32
CA PRO A 73 -3.13 28.19 10.08
C PRO A 73 -3.60 28.90 11.36
N HIS A 74 -3.12 30.13 11.53
CA HIS A 74 -3.34 30.95 12.71
C HIS A 74 -2.99 30.25 14.04
N PHE A 75 -2.04 29.31 14.01
CA PHE A 75 -1.67 28.48 15.16
C PHE A 75 -2.86 27.73 15.78
N TYR A 76 -3.82 27.28 14.97
CA TYR A 76 -4.87 26.37 15.41
C TYR A 76 -4.27 25.14 16.12
N LEU A 77 -4.84 24.71 17.25
CA LEU A 77 -4.30 23.66 18.14
C LEU A 77 -2.89 23.91 18.71
N GLY A 78 -2.34 25.12 18.56
CA GLY A 78 -1.07 25.51 19.16
C GLY A 78 -1.22 26.16 20.53
N ASP A 79 -0.09 26.32 21.21
CA ASP A 79 0.01 26.99 22.50
C ASP A 79 -0.43 28.47 22.42
N GLN A 80 -1.02 28.98 23.50
CA GLN A 80 -1.43 30.39 23.61
C GLN A 80 -0.25 31.36 23.45
N TYR A 81 0.97 30.91 23.73
CA TYR A 81 2.21 31.63 23.47
C TYR A 81 2.26 32.23 22.05
N TYR A 82 1.80 31.52 21.03
CA TYR A 82 1.85 32.01 19.65
C TYR A 82 0.82 33.11 19.36
N LEU A 83 -0.37 33.00 19.95
CA LEU A 83 -1.47 33.95 19.74
C LEU A 83 -1.21 35.29 20.42
N GLN A 84 -0.47 35.28 21.54
CA GLN A 84 -0.11 36.48 22.29
C GLN A 84 1.00 37.30 21.63
N GLN A 85 1.67 36.72 20.63
CA GLN A 85 2.85 37.29 20.00
C GLN A 85 2.56 38.13 18.76
N VAL A 86 1.43 37.88 18.08
CA VAL A 86 1.09 38.51 16.80
C VAL A 86 -0.39 38.87 16.80
N GLU A 87 -0.69 40.15 16.56
CA GLU A 87 -2.06 40.64 16.41
C GLU A 87 -2.68 40.17 15.07
N GLY A 88 -4.01 40.02 15.05
CA GLY A 88 -4.75 39.58 13.86
C GLY A 88 -4.82 38.07 13.65
N LEU A 89 -4.26 37.28 14.57
CA LEU A 89 -4.45 35.83 14.59
C LEU A 89 -5.85 35.45 15.07
N SER A 90 -6.53 34.57 14.34
CA SER A 90 -7.89 34.12 14.66
C SER A 90 -8.02 32.63 14.35
N PRO A 91 -7.53 31.72 15.20
CA PRO A 91 -7.65 30.28 14.99
C PRO A 91 -9.13 29.87 14.96
N ASP A 92 -9.52 29.12 13.93
CA ASP A 92 -10.89 28.70 13.68
C ASP A 92 -10.86 27.25 13.19
N LYS A 93 -11.68 26.39 13.80
CA LYS A 93 -11.68 24.96 13.50
C LYS A 93 -12.10 24.69 12.05
N ASP A 94 -13.19 25.28 11.59
CA ASP A 94 -13.76 24.98 10.28
C ASP A 94 -12.85 25.46 9.14
N ARG A 95 -12.07 26.52 9.39
CA ARG A 95 -11.14 27.10 8.42
C ARG A 95 -9.72 26.57 8.51
N HIS A 96 -9.25 26.11 9.67
CA HIS A 96 -7.83 25.81 9.90
C HIS A 96 -7.55 24.36 10.29
N GLU A 97 -8.58 23.52 10.45
CA GLU A 97 -8.42 22.08 10.62
C GLU A 97 -7.94 21.43 9.32
N PHE A 98 -6.96 20.53 9.41
CA PHE A 98 -6.60 19.64 8.32
C PHE A 98 -7.44 18.37 8.46
N TYR A 99 -8.18 18.01 7.41
CA TYR A 99 -8.87 16.72 7.33
C TYR A 99 -8.68 16.02 5.99
N VAL A 100 -8.86 14.70 6.00
CA VAL A 100 -8.92 13.81 4.84
C VAL A 100 -10.12 12.88 5.02
N THR A 101 -10.98 12.81 4.01
CA THR A 101 -12.12 11.89 3.96
C THR A 101 -11.79 10.78 2.98
N LEU A 102 -11.81 9.53 3.45
CA LEU A 102 -11.47 8.35 2.66
C LEU A 102 -12.71 7.49 2.43
N GLU A 103 -12.81 6.91 1.24
CA GLU A 103 -13.86 5.93 0.93
C GLU A 103 -13.64 4.61 1.72
N PRO A 104 -14.71 4.00 2.27
CA PRO A 104 -14.62 2.87 3.21
C PRO A 104 -14.34 1.51 2.56
N SER A 105 -14.41 1.35 1.24
CA SER A 105 -14.09 0.06 0.57
C SER A 105 -12.63 -0.37 0.82
N ALA A 106 -11.78 0.53 1.31
CA ALA A 106 -10.41 0.27 1.76
C ALA A 106 -10.27 -0.21 3.22
N VAL A 107 -11.33 -0.19 4.04
CA VAL A 107 -11.24 -0.55 5.46
C VAL A 107 -11.79 -1.96 5.69
N LYS A 108 -10.97 -2.97 5.39
CA LYS A 108 -11.19 -4.35 5.89
C LYS A 108 -10.01 -4.81 6.75
N GLY A 109 -10.20 -4.72 8.07
CA GLY A 109 -9.46 -5.48 9.09
C GLY A 109 -8.84 -4.62 10.19
N TYR A 110 -9.32 -4.79 11.42
CA TYR A 110 -8.64 -4.35 12.64
C TYR A 110 -8.49 -5.57 13.58
N ILE A 111 -7.28 -5.84 14.06
CA ILE A 111 -7.06 -6.66 15.25
C ILE A 111 -6.57 -5.70 16.33
N SER A 112 -7.33 -5.59 17.42
CA SER A 112 -6.96 -4.83 18.61
C SER A 112 -5.92 -5.62 19.40
N VAL A 113 -4.71 -5.10 19.51
CA VAL A 113 -3.76 -5.48 20.57
C VAL A 113 -3.40 -4.20 21.31
N ASP A 114 -3.66 -4.19 22.62
CA ASP A 114 -3.33 -3.10 23.56
C ASP A 114 -3.84 -1.69 23.20
N GLY A 115 -5.03 -1.58 22.59
CA GLY A 115 -5.73 -0.30 22.45
C GLY A 115 -5.09 0.69 21.47
N ARG A 116 -4.15 0.25 20.62
CA ARG A 116 -3.58 1.05 19.53
C ARG A 116 -4.02 0.49 18.16
N ILE A 117 -4.49 1.39 17.29
CA ILE A 117 -4.93 1.05 15.93
C ILE A 117 -3.70 0.99 15.03
N TYR A 118 -3.42 -0.19 14.46
CA TYR A 118 -2.46 -0.33 13.36
C TYR A 118 -3.21 -0.61 12.07
N SER A 119 -3.19 0.34 11.13
CA SER A 119 -3.48 0.04 9.72
C SER A 119 -2.27 -0.73 9.16
N SER A 120 -2.45 -1.96 8.70
CA SER A 120 -1.36 -2.71 8.07
C SER A 120 -0.93 -2.01 6.77
N PRO A 121 0.35 -1.60 6.60
CA PRO A 121 0.79 -0.97 5.37
C PRO A 121 1.36 -1.97 4.35
N MET A 122 1.22 -3.28 4.56
CA MET A 122 1.76 -4.28 3.63
C MET A 122 0.76 -5.42 3.47
N ALA A 123 0.37 -5.71 2.24
CA ALA A 123 -0.18 -7.00 1.86
C ALA A 123 0.77 -8.08 2.40
N SER A 124 0.32 -8.83 3.41
CA SER A 124 1.06 -9.96 3.92
C SER A 124 0.58 -11.20 3.16
N LEU A 125 1.53 -11.87 2.49
CA LEU A 125 1.37 -13.26 2.08
C LEU A 125 1.25 -14.11 3.35
N VAL A 126 0.02 -14.45 3.76
CA VAL A 126 -0.19 -15.40 4.85
C VAL A 126 -0.46 -16.76 4.22
N LEU A 127 0.50 -17.68 4.35
CA LEU A 127 0.26 -19.10 4.10
C LEU A 127 -0.46 -19.65 5.34
N THR A 128 -1.76 -19.93 5.23
CA THR A 128 -2.43 -20.82 6.19
C THR A 128 -2.39 -22.23 5.66
N ASP A 129 -2.01 -23.18 6.52
CA ASP A 129 -1.91 -24.60 6.16
C ASP A 129 -3.22 -25.12 5.56
N SER A 130 -3.09 -25.72 4.37
CA SER A 130 -4.14 -26.32 3.53
C SER A 130 -4.87 -25.37 2.55
N SER A 131 -4.20 -25.13 1.41
CA SER A 131 -4.83 -25.09 0.06
C SER A 131 -5.75 -23.92 -0.33
N LEU A 132 -5.55 -22.69 0.16
CA LEU A 132 -6.16 -21.52 -0.50
C LEU A 132 -5.23 -20.29 -0.47
N LEU A 133 -4.84 -19.82 -1.67
CA LEU A 133 -4.14 -18.55 -1.85
C LEU A 133 -5.18 -17.41 -1.80
N THR A 134 -5.41 -16.84 -0.62
CA THR A 134 -6.15 -15.58 -0.53
C THR A 134 -5.21 -14.41 -0.82
N VAL A 135 -5.33 -13.86 -2.03
CA VAL A 135 -4.72 -12.58 -2.41
C VAL A 135 -5.53 -11.47 -1.73
N ASN A 136 -5.00 -10.87 -0.68
CA ASN A 136 -5.58 -9.65 -0.12
C ASN A 136 -5.18 -8.48 -1.03
N ILE A 137 -6.09 -8.09 -1.93
CA ILE A 137 -5.91 -6.91 -2.78
C ILE A 137 -6.31 -5.70 -1.94
N GLN A 138 -5.32 -4.86 -1.63
CA GLN A 138 -5.51 -3.59 -0.98
C GLN A 138 -6.30 -2.68 -1.93
N THR A 139 -7.62 -2.66 -1.75
CA THR A 139 -8.52 -1.77 -2.46
C THR A 139 -8.25 -0.35 -1.94
N SER A 140 -8.00 0.56 -2.87
CA SER A 140 -7.44 1.90 -2.63
C SER A 140 -8.32 2.73 -1.70
N GLY A 141 -7.75 3.32 -0.64
CA GLY A 141 -8.38 4.37 0.16
C GLY A 141 -8.43 5.67 -0.61
N ILE A 142 -9.34 5.76 -1.59
CA ILE A 142 -9.46 6.92 -2.47
C ILE A 142 -9.89 8.12 -1.62
N PRO A 143 -9.13 9.23 -1.64
CA PRO A 143 -9.55 10.45 -0.98
C PRO A 143 -10.79 11.01 -1.69
N LEU A 144 -11.90 11.14 -0.96
CA LEU A 144 -13.15 11.72 -1.46
C LEU A 144 -13.18 13.25 -1.26
N ASP A 145 -12.66 13.73 -0.14
CA ASP A 145 -12.54 15.16 0.17
C ASP A 145 -11.35 15.38 1.10
N VAL A 146 -10.43 16.24 0.69
CA VAL A 146 -9.20 16.57 1.40
C VAL A 146 -9.09 18.07 1.52
N ALA A 147 -8.81 18.55 2.73
CA ALA A 147 -8.35 19.90 2.96
C ALA A 147 -7.07 19.84 3.81
N ALA A 148 -5.92 19.88 3.14
CA ALA A 148 -4.63 19.95 3.80
C ALA A 148 -4.26 21.42 3.98
N ARG A 149 -4.25 21.87 5.24
CA ARG A 149 -4.03 23.26 5.62
C ARG A 149 -2.80 23.38 6.49
N VAL A 150 -1.84 24.17 6.05
CA VAL A 150 -0.58 24.36 6.76
C VAL A 150 -0.12 25.81 6.65
N GLN A 151 0.66 26.24 7.64
CA GLN A 151 1.22 27.57 7.73
C GLN A 151 2.74 27.49 7.88
N VAL A 152 3.43 28.38 7.18
CA VAL A 152 4.88 28.55 7.28
C VAL A 152 5.16 29.76 8.15
N ASN A 153 5.97 29.55 9.18
CA ASN A 153 6.41 30.55 10.13
C ASN A 153 7.93 30.67 10.08
N ILE A 154 8.45 31.87 10.34
CA ILE A 154 9.89 32.13 10.50
C ILE A 154 10.14 32.41 11.97
N LEU A 155 11.12 31.71 12.54
CA LEU A 155 11.60 32.01 13.88
C LEU A 155 12.53 33.22 13.84
N LEU A 156 12.13 34.28 14.52
CA LEU A 156 12.95 35.44 14.82
C LEU A 156 13.42 35.30 16.28
N GLU A 157 14.73 35.30 16.49
CA GLU A 157 15.32 35.24 17.82
C GLU A 157 16.56 36.13 17.89
N ASP A 158 16.89 36.57 19.10
CA ASP A 158 18.08 37.38 19.35
C ASP A 158 19.34 36.63 18.91
N ARG A 159 20.13 37.28 18.05
CA ARG A 159 21.38 36.72 17.54
C ARG A 159 22.50 37.75 17.71
N PRO A 160 23.53 37.45 18.53
CA PRO A 160 24.66 38.35 18.67
C PRO A 160 25.34 38.52 17.31
N ASN A 161 25.72 39.76 16.99
CA ASN A 161 26.38 40.17 15.74
C ASN A 161 25.48 40.35 14.51
N VAL A 162 24.15 40.41 14.68
CA VAL A 162 23.24 40.85 13.62
C VAL A 162 22.39 41.99 14.16
N ALA A 163 22.77 43.24 13.87
CA ALA A 163 22.13 44.44 14.40
C ALA A 163 20.60 44.51 14.18
N LEU A 164 20.07 43.83 13.15
CA LEU A 164 18.62 43.75 12.89
C LEU A 164 17.87 42.86 13.89
N TYR A 165 18.55 41.92 14.55
CA TYR A 165 17.98 40.96 15.49
C TYR A 165 18.48 41.16 16.92
N GLU A 166 19.15 42.27 17.22
CA GLU A 166 19.58 42.56 18.59
C GLU A 166 18.39 43.01 19.45
N GLY A 167 18.17 42.34 20.58
CA GLY A 167 17.14 42.71 21.55
C GLY A 167 15.71 42.37 21.15
N ILE A 168 15.52 41.54 20.12
CA ILE A 168 14.18 41.03 19.77
C ILE A 168 13.79 39.83 20.64
N PRO A 169 12.53 39.74 21.11
CA PRO A 169 12.05 38.55 21.77
C PRO A 169 11.99 37.38 20.77
N THR A 170 12.10 36.14 21.27
CA THR A 170 11.85 34.95 20.44
C THR A 170 10.41 34.96 19.94
N LEU A 171 10.21 35.06 18.63
CA LEU A 171 8.92 35.26 17.96
C LEU A 171 8.79 34.30 16.77
N TYR A 172 7.66 33.63 16.65
CA TYR A 172 7.34 32.81 15.49
C TYR A 172 6.44 33.61 14.55
N MET A 173 7.05 34.28 13.58
CA MET A 173 6.33 35.17 12.68
C MET A 173 5.63 34.36 11.57
N PRO A 174 4.29 34.38 11.49
CA PRO A 174 3.56 33.73 10.41
C PRO A 174 3.78 34.48 9.10
N VAL A 175 4.21 33.79 8.06
CA VAL A 175 4.48 34.40 6.75
C VAL A 175 3.30 34.19 5.82
N ILE A 176 2.91 32.93 5.63
CA ILE A 176 1.83 32.54 4.73
C ILE A 176 1.27 31.18 5.17
N TRP A 177 -0.04 31.01 5.00
CA TRP A 177 -0.69 29.71 5.06
C TRP A 177 -1.30 29.40 3.71
N PHE A 178 -1.40 28.11 3.41
CA PHE A 178 -1.99 27.62 2.17
C PHE A 178 -2.89 26.43 2.43
N GLU A 179 -3.87 26.28 1.55
CA GLU A 179 -4.80 25.16 1.53
C GLU A 179 -4.65 24.41 0.21
N ALA A 180 -4.34 23.12 0.31
CA ALA A 180 -4.48 22.18 -0.79
C ALA A 180 -5.80 21.43 -0.60
N ARG A 181 -6.77 21.73 -1.47
CA ARG A 181 -8.10 21.13 -1.44
C ARG A 181 -8.31 20.22 -2.66
N GLY A 182 -8.88 19.04 -2.42
CA GLY A 182 -9.28 18.12 -3.48
C GLY A 182 -10.59 17.43 -3.10
N THR A 183 -11.63 17.59 -3.91
CA THR A 183 -12.95 17.00 -3.70
C THR A 183 -13.36 16.20 -4.92
N VAL A 184 -13.81 14.97 -4.74
CA VAL A 184 -14.35 14.14 -5.81
C VAL A 184 -15.82 14.50 -6.01
N THR A 185 -16.18 14.85 -7.23
CA THR A 185 -17.55 15.16 -7.64
C THR A 185 -18.36 13.89 -7.91
N ALA A 186 -19.69 13.97 -7.84
CA ALA A 186 -20.55 12.79 -8.01
C ALA A 186 -20.38 12.09 -9.37
N ASP A 187 -20.06 12.86 -10.41
CA ASP A 187 -19.81 12.35 -11.77
C ASP A 187 -18.51 11.52 -11.84
N GLU A 188 -17.51 11.89 -11.04
CA GLU A 188 -16.25 11.16 -10.93
C GLU A 188 -16.43 9.89 -10.09
N VAL A 189 -17.16 9.97 -8.97
CA VAL A 189 -17.45 8.82 -8.10
C VAL A 189 -18.19 7.71 -8.88
N SER A 190 -19.23 8.07 -9.63
CA SER A 190 -20.03 7.10 -10.39
C SER A 190 -19.24 6.41 -11.50
N SER A 191 -18.30 7.11 -12.12
CA SER A 191 -17.39 6.56 -13.13
C SER A 191 -16.29 5.67 -12.53
N LEU A 192 -15.91 5.90 -11.26
CA LEU A 192 -14.91 5.11 -10.53
C LEU A 192 -15.49 3.84 -9.90
N ALA A 193 -16.79 3.81 -9.59
CA ALA A 193 -17.47 2.64 -9.04
C ALA A 193 -17.27 1.33 -9.84
N PRO A 194 -17.41 1.28 -11.17
CA PRO A 194 -17.14 0.06 -11.95
C PRO A 194 -15.66 -0.33 -11.96
N LEU A 195 -14.73 0.63 -11.82
CA LEU A 195 -13.29 0.34 -11.74
C LEU A 195 -12.94 -0.40 -10.43
N ALA A 196 -13.64 -0.10 -9.33
CA ALA A 196 -13.47 -0.83 -8.08
C ALA A 196 -13.92 -2.31 -8.17
N ALA A 197 -14.86 -2.63 -9.06
CA ALA A 197 -15.35 -4.00 -9.31
C ALA A 197 -14.48 -4.81 -10.30
N LEU A 198 -13.46 -4.19 -10.90
CA LEU A 198 -12.59 -4.81 -11.90
C LEU A 198 -11.90 -6.10 -11.40
N PRO A 199 -11.34 -6.18 -10.17
CA PRO A 199 -10.70 -7.40 -9.70
C PRO A 199 -11.66 -8.58 -9.61
N THR A 200 -12.90 -8.33 -9.16
CA THR A 200 -13.95 -9.34 -9.05
C THR A 200 -14.37 -9.88 -10.41
N PHE A 201 -14.45 -8.99 -11.41
CA PHE A 201 -14.73 -9.38 -12.79
C PHE A 201 -13.61 -10.24 -13.38
N VAL A 202 -12.34 -9.84 -13.19
CA VAL A 202 -11.16 -10.62 -13.66
C VAL A 202 -11.12 -12.00 -13.01
N LEU A 203 -11.37 -12.07 -11.70
CA LEU A 203 -11.45 -13.34 -10.97
C LEU A 203 -12.56 -14.23 -11.54
N ALA A 204 -13.77 -13.71 -11.70
CA ALA A 204 -14.89 -14.47 -12.28
C ALA A 204 -14.57 -14.98 -13.69
N CYS A 205 -14.05 -14.11 -14.56
CA CYS A 205 -13.65 -14.49 -15.91
C CYS A 205 -12.58 -15.59 -15.90
N SER A 206 -11.56 -15.46 -15.05
CA SER A 206 -10.49 -16.46 -14.95
C SER A 206 -11.03 -17.84 -14.52
N LEU A 207 -11.97 -17.89 -13.56
CA LEU A 207 -12.60 -19.13 -13.12
C LEU A 207 -13.45 -19.76 -14.24
N THR A 208 -14.18 -18.96 -15.01
CA THR A 208 -14.97 -19.47 -16.14
C THR A 208 -14.08 -20.07 -17.23
N ILE A 209 -12.96 -19.41 -17.56
CA ILE A 209 -12.00 -19.89 -18.57
C ILE A 209 -11.34 -21.20 -18.10
N LEU A 210 -10.96 -21.29 -16.82
CA LEU A 210 -10.38 -22.52 -16.26
C LEU A 210 -11.38 -23.68 -16.26
N ALA A 211 -12.65 -23.43 -15.91
CA ALA A 211 -13.70 -24.45 -15.94
C ALA A 211 -13.97 -24.96 -17.36
N LEU A 212 -14.04 -24.05 -18.34
CA LEU A 212 -14.18 -24.39 -19.76
C LEU A 212 -12.97 -25.20 -20.26
N GLY A 213 -11.75 -24.81 -19.88
CA GLY A 213 -10.53 -25.54 -20.21
C GLY A 213 -10.52 -26.96 -19.64
N ALA A 214 -10.92 -27.11 -18.38
CA ALA A 214 -11.01 -28.42 -17.73
C ALA A 214 -12.04 -29.34 -18.41
N LEU A 215 -13.20 -28.80 -18.78
CA LEU A 215 -14.24 -29.55 -19.50
C LEU A 215 -13.76 -30.02 -20.87
N LEU A 216 -13.02 -29.18 -21.60
CA LEU A 216 -12.49 -29.53 -22.92
C LEU A 216 -11.43 -30.65 -22.81
N VAL A 217 -10.52 -30.55 -21.84
CA VAL A 217 -9.52 -31.60 -21.58
C VAL A 217 -10.18 -32.91 -21.16
N ALA A 218 -11.18 -32.86 -20.28
CA ALA A 218 -11.93 -34.05 -19.87
C ALA A 218 -12.67 -34.70 -21.06
N GLY A 219 -13.27 -33.89 -21.94
CA GLY A 219 -13.91 -34.37 -23.16
C GLY A 219 -12.93 -35.08 -24.10
N VAL A 220 -11.74 -34.52 -24.32
CA VAL A 220 -10.69 -35.14 -25.15
C VAL A 220 -10.20 -36.44 -24.50
N ALA A 221 -9.95 -36.45 -23.19
CA ALA A 221 -9.51 -37.65 -22.48
C ALA A 221 -10.56 -38.78 -22.56
N MET A 222 -11.84 -38.44 -22.38
CA MET A 222 -12.95 -39.39 -22.53
C MET A 222 -13.05 -39.93 -23.96
N TYR A 223 -12.89 -39.07 -24.97
CA TYR A 223 -12.87 -39.48 -26.38
C TYR A 223 -11.71 -40.44 -26.67
N CYS A 224 -10.51 -40.14 -26.18
CA CYS A 224 -9.34 -41.04 -26.31
C CYS A 224 -9.54 -42.37 -25.58
N TRP A 225 -10.27 -42.39 -24.47
CA TRP A 225 -10.61 -43.62 -23.74
C TRP A 225 -11.63 -44.49 -24.49
N PHE A 226 -12.66 -43.88 -25.08
CA PHE A 226 -13.71 -44.58 -25.82
C PHE A 226 -13.26 -45.07 -27.21
N HIS A 227 -12.27 -44.42 -27.82
CA HIS A 227 -11.69 -44.82 -29.11
C HIS A 227 -10.21 -45.24 -28.98
N PRO A 228 -9.91 -46.38 -28.34
CA PRO A 228 -8.53 -46.86 -28.17
C PRO A 228 -7.87 -47.31 -29.47
N GLU A 229 -8.66 -47.74 -30.48
CA GLU A 229 -8.14 -48.30 -31.74
C GLU A 229 -7.42 -47.27 -32.64
N THR A 230 -7.84 -46.00 -32.63
CA THR A 230 -7.17 -44.93 -33.41
C THR A 230 -5.84 -44.49 -32.79
N SER A 231 -5.68 -44.63 -31.47
CA SER A 231 -4.44 -44.32 -30.74
C SER A 231 -3.32 -45.32 -31.06
N ALA A 232 -3.66 -46.61 -31.21
CA ALA A 232 -2.72 -47.66 -31.62
C ALA A 232 -2.18 -47.41 -33.04
N HIS A 233 -3.04 -46.96 -33.96
CA HIS A 233 -2.65 -46.69 -35.36
C HIS A 233 -1.67 -45.50 -35.50
N PHE A 234 -1.64 -44.56 -34.54
CA PHE A 234 -0.67 -43.45 -34.54
C PHE A 234 0.72 -43.88 -34.02
N LEU A 235 0.75 -44.76 -33.01
CA LEU A 235 1.99 -45.42 -32.55
C LEU A 235 2.57 -46.35 -33.62
N GLU A 236 1.71 -47.12 -34.32
CA GLU A 236 2.14 -47.94 -35.45
C GLU A 236 2.76 -47.12 -36.59
N ARG A 237 2.20 -45.96 -36.94
CA ARG A 237 2.81 -45.07 -37.94
C ARG A 237 4.16 -44.50 -37.50
N ARG A 238 4.38 -44.23 -36.20
CA ARG A 238 5.70 -43.84 -35.66
C ARG A 238 6.70 -45.00 -35.67
N CYS A 239 6.28 -46.22 -35.31
CA CYS A 239 7.12 -47.42 -35.42
C CYS A 239 7.46 -47.77 -36.87
N ARG A 240 6.50 -47.61 -37.80
CA ARG A 240 6.70 -47.82 -39.24
C ARG A 240 7.63 -46.79 -39.88
N LYS A 241 7.59 -45.53 -39.43
CA LYS A 241 8.56 -44.51 -39.87
C LYS A 241 9.97 -44.75 -39.32
N ARG A 242 10.12 -45.24 -38.08
CA ARG A 242 11.44 -45.63 -37.54
C ARG A 242 12.05 -46.84 -38.25
N THR A 243 11.23 -47.82 -38.66
CA THR A 243 11.70 -49.01 -39.39
C THR A 243 12.02 -48.74 -40.86
N ALA A 244 11.40 -47.73 -41.48
CA ALA A 244 11.67 -47.36 -42.87
C ALA A 244 12.99 -46.58 -43.10
N THR A 245 13.73 -46.21 -42.04
CA THR A 245 14.94 -45.35 -42.16
C THR A 245 16.26 -46.08 -41.90
N LYS A 246 16.33 -47.42 -42.03
CA LYS A 246 17.61 -48.13 -41.95
C LYS A 246 17.69 -49.29 -42.96
N PRO A 247 18.48 -49.15 -44.06
CA PRO A 247 18.89 -50.28 -44.86
C PRO A 247 20.17 -50.92 -44.32
N ASP A 248 20.15 -52.25 -44.34
CA ASP A 248 21.25 -53.22 -44.43
C ASP A 248 22.21 -53.44 -43.23
N GLN A 249 22.09 -54.63 -42.62
CA GLN A 249 23.24 -55.52 -42.45
C GLN A 249 22.77 -56.98 -42.24
N SER A 250 22.88 -57.75 -43.33
CA SER A 250 23.18 -59.18 -43.48
C SER A 250 22.68 -60.21 -42.44
N LEU A 251 21.92 -61.16 -42.97
CA LEU A 251 21.40 -62.39 -42.39
C LEU A 251 22.50 -63.43 -42.04
N SER A 252 22.41 -64.08 -40.89
CA SER A 252 22.76 -65.52 -40.78
C SER A 252 22.02 -66.19 -39.60
N PRO A 253 21.55 -67.45 -39.74
CA PRO A 253 20.65 -68.08 -38.78
C PRO A 253 21.34 -69.13 -37.90
N LEU A 254 20.67 -69.43 -36.78
CA LEU A 254 20.75 -70.64 -35.94
C LEU A 254 22.03 -70.83 -35.11
N VAL A 255 21.86 -70.99 -33.79
CA VAL A 255 22.05 -72.28 -33.10
C VAL A 255 21.48 -72.17 -31.68
N LYS A 256 20.74 -73.22 -31.32
CA LYS A 256 20.17 -73.57 -30.01
C LYS A 256 21.24 -73.50 -28.91
N ASP A 257 20.88 -73.14 -27.68
CA ASP A 257 20.55 -74.15 -26.66
C ASP A 257 20.21 -73.55 -25.29
N ASN A 258 19.25 -74.25 -24.65
CA ASN A 258 19.08 -74.51 -23.23
C ASN A 258 19.57 -73.50 -22.17
N LYS A 259 18.63 -73.08 -21.31
CA LYS A 259 18.46 -73.54 -19.90
C LYS A 259 17.86 -72.42 -19.03
N LYS A 260 16.76 -72.72 -18.34
CA LYS A 260 16.11 -71.88 -17.31
C LYS A 260 16.70 -72.25 -15.93
N PRO A 261 16.34 -71.51 -14.87
CA PRO A 261 16.87 -70.23 -14.40
C PRO A 261 17.73 -70.44 -13.13
N GLU A 262 18.46 -69.42 -12.65
CA GLU A 262 18.49 -69.11 -11.21
C GLU A 262 19.16 -67.77 -10.90
N SER A 263 18.64 -67.18 -9.83
CA SER A 263 18.92 -65.90 -9.20
C SER A 263 20.40 -65.65 -8.86
N ILE A 264 20.88 -64.42 -9.03
CA ILE A 264 21.95 -63.85 -8.19
C ILE A 264 21.66 -62.37 -7.88
N VAL A 265 21.74 -62.06 -6.59
CA VAL A 265 21.63 -60.75 -5.94
C VAL A 265 23.00 -60.04 -5.99
N LEU A 266 22.98 -58.69 -5.94
CA LEU A 266 23.98 -57.75 -5.38
C LEU A 266 24.64 -56.75 -6.36
N LYS A 267 24.12 -55.52 -6.31
CA LYS A 267 24.70 -54.29 -5.73
C LYS A 267 26.08 -53.77 -6.21
N VAL A 268 26.10 -52.43 -6.37
CA VAL A 268 27.21 -51.45 -6.30
C VAL A 268 27.99 -51.18 -7.60
N LYS A 269 27.79 -50.01 -8.22
CA LYS A 269 28.52 -48.77 -7.89
C LYS A 269 27.70 -47.55 -8.30
#